data_AF-A0A1Y1NJU9-F1
#
_entry.id   AF-A0A1Y1NJU9-F1
#
_cell.length_a   1.000
_cell.length_b   1.000
_cell.length_c   1.000
_cell.angle_alpha   90.00
_cell.angle_beta   90.00
_cell.angle_gamma   90.00
#
_symmetry.space_group_name_H-M   'P 1'
#
loop_
_entity.id
_entity.type
_entity.pdbx_description
1 polymer ?
#
loop_
_entity_poly.entity_id
_entity_poly.type
_entity_poly.pdbx_seq_one_letter_code
_entity_poly.pdbx_strand_id
1 'polypeptide(L)'
;MTQILELANKMQQTQTHPSQLLLNGDRRETTDSIRGTSSRHTDSMMRFATTTTSTGDKGPRVNLSQRTDLALKELENIQTSLTVFLKQSHRTKCNLKAKLEELNIQQSEVEDARNIFQQTVVVEGVDPLTQRIPAEKFIRYMEEWLRSAELTIEKMRLKTCTLKAMYSKLSHQLIQKEELG
;
A
#
# COMPACT_ATOMS: atom_id res chain seq x y z
N MET A 1 43.95 16.10 -24.43
CA MET A 1 43.21 14.81 -24.39
C MET A 1 42.99 14.25 -22.98
N THR A 2 43.34 14.97 -21.90
CA THR A 2 43.13 14.52 -20.52
C THR A 2 41.90 15.13 -19.84
N GLN A 3 41.38 16.26 -20.32
CA GLN A 3 40.18 16.91 -19.74
C GLN A 3 38.85 16.23 -20.13
N ILE A 4 38.80 15.48 -21.23
CA ILE A 4 37.58 14.78 -21.69
C ILE A 4 37.34 13.49 -20.90
N LEU A 5 38.42 12.80 -20.50
CA LEU A 5 38.33 11.59 -19.66
C LEU A 5 37.94 11.92 -18.21
N GLU A 6 38.30 13.09 -17.71
CA GLU A 6 37.95 13.55 -16.37
C GLU A 6 36.46 13.93 -16.25
N LEU A 7 35.85 14.43 -17.33
CA LEU A 7 34.42 14.71 -17.41
C LEU A 7 33.55 13.44 -17.47
N ALA A 8 34.06 12.37 -18.09
CA ALA A 8 33.36 11.08 -18.14
C ALA A 8 33.33 10.38 -16.76
N ASN A 9 34.41 10.53 -15.97
CA ASN A 9 34.48 9.93 -14.64
C ASN A 9 33.63 10.70 -13.60
N LYS A 10 33.40 12.00 -13.84
CA LYS A 10 32.55 12.85 -12.99
C LYS A 10 31.05 12.66 -13.24
N MET A 11 30.66 12.13 -14.41
CA MET A 11 29.27 11.78 -14.73
C MET A 11 28.85 10.38 -14.25
N GLN A 12 29.79 9.51 -13.89
CA GLN A 12 29.48 8.18 -13.31
C GLN A 12 29.36 8.18 -11.78
N GLN A 13 29.74 9.27 -11.10
CA GLN A 13 29.66 9.38 -9.62
C GLN A 13 28.33 9.93 -9.09
N THR A 14 27.35 10.27 -9.93
CA THR A 14 26.05 10.83 -9.49
C THR A 14 24.91 9.81 -9.38
N GLN A 15 25.18 8.51 -9.46
CA GLN A 15 24.19 7.47 -9.15
C GLN A 15 24.70 6.52 -8.08
N THR A 16 24.52 6.88 -6.80
CA THR A 16 24.17 5.95 -5.71
C THR A 16 23.83 6.76 -4.46
N HIS A 17 22.57 7.17 -4.32
CA HIS A 17 22.00 7.47 -3.01
C HIS A 17 20.89 6.45 -2.74
N PRO A 18 21.06 5.52 -1.78
CA PRO A 18 19.92 4.83 -1.22
C PRO A 18 19.12 5.83 -0.39
N SER A 19 17.89 6.11 -0.80
CA SER A 19 16.90 6.82 -0.02
C SER A 19 16.74 6.13 1.34
N GLN A 20 17.24 6.78 2.40
CA GLN A 20 17.00 6.36 3.77
C GLN A 20 15.52 6.60 4.09
N LEU A 21 14.72 5.53 4.05
CA LEU A 21 13.43 5.47 4.70
C LEU A 21 13.67 5.39 6.22
N LEU A 22 13.41 6.50 6.91
CA LEU A 22 13.24 6.54 8.36
C LEU A 22 11.96 5.78 8.73
N LEU A 23 12.08 4.46 8.86
CA LEU A 23 11.15 3.60 9.58
C LEU A 23 11.51 3.71 11.07
N ASN A 24 10.82 4.60 11.80
CA ASN A 24 10.81 4.57 13.25
C ASN A 24 10.00 3.36 13.71
N GLY A 25 10.68 2.21 13.80
CA GLY A 25 10.21 1.04 14.52
C GLY A 25 10.77 1.05 15.93
N ASP A 26 9.91 1.25 16.92
CA ASP A 26 10.22 1.08 18.34
C ASP A 26 10.67 -0.37 18.59
N ARG A 27 11.98 -0.51 18.85
CA ARG A 27 12.66 -1.78 19.12
C ARG A 27 12.91 -1.86 20.62
N ARG A 28 12.09 -2.63 21.36
CA ARG A 28 12.41 -3.07 22.72
C ARG A 28 13.02 -4.47 22.66
N GLU A 29 14.33 -4.53 22.84
CA GLU A 29 15.07 -5.73 23.17
C GLU A 29 14.97 -5.97 24.69
N THR A 30 14.48 -7.14 25.09
CA THR A 30 14.88 -7.75 26.36
C THR A 30 15.24 -9.20 26.07
N THR A 31 16.54 -9.44 26.15
CA THR A 31 17.19 -10.75 26.19
C THR A 31 16.68 -11.54 27.38
N ASP A 32 16.25 -12.79 27.19
CA ASP A 32 16.27 -13.76 28.29
C ASP A 32 17.01 -15.03 27.87
N SER A 33 18.09 -15.26 28.59
CA SER A 33 19.00 -16.38 28.42
C SER A 33 18.35 -17.68 28.87
N ILE A 34 18.49 -18.68 28.01
CA ILE A 34 18.25 -20.09 28.31
C ILE A 34 19.21 -20.52 29.42
N ARG A 35 18.68 -20.88 30.59
CA ARG A 35 19.40 -21.69 31.58
C ARG A 35 18.47 -22.73 32.19
N GLY A 36 18.82 -23.99 31.94
CA GLY A 36 18.01 -25.16 32.25
C GLY A 36 17.72 -25.35 33.73
N THR A 37 16.61 -26.01 33.99
CA THR A 37 16.30 -26.58 35.30
C THR A 37 16.02 -28.06 35.14
N SER A 38 16.77 -28.80 35.95
CA SER A 38 16.82 -30.25 36.02
C SER A 38 15.51 -30.82 36.57
N SER A 39 15.10 -31.93 35.99
CA SER A 39 14.05 -32.81 36.50
C SER A 39 14.34 -33.23 37.93
N ARG A 40 13.40 -32.96 38.85
CA ARG A 40 13.22 -33.75 40.07
C ARG A 40 11.74 -34.01 40.29
N HIS A 41 11.34 -35.21 39.89
CA HIS A 41 10.21 -35.93 40.44
C HIS A 41 10.31 -35.93 41.97
N THR A 42 9.25 -35.49 42.63
CA THR A 42 8.86 -36.01 43.94
C THR A 42 7.36 -36.19 43.93
N ASP A 43 6.94 -37.46 43.83
CA ASP A 43 5.63 -37.90 44.30
C ASP A 43 5.43 -37.44 45.73
N SER A 44 4.27 -36.84 46.03
CA SER A 44 3.66 -36.94 47.35
C SER A 44 2.24 -36.36 47.34
N MET A 45 1.28 -37.26 47.16
CA MET A 45 0.08 -37.47 47.97
C MET A 45 -0.85 -36.29 48.28
N MET A 46 -2.13 -36.51 47.95
CA MET A 46 -3.30 -35.71 48.34
C MET A 46 -3.20 -35.15 49.77
N ARG A 47 -3.47 -33.85 49.90
CA ARG A 47 -4.05 -33.28 51.12
C ARG A 47 -5.15 -32.29 50.74
N PHE A 48 -6.39 -32.77 50.80
CA PHE A 48 -7.54 -31.90 51.02
C PHE A 48 -7.39 -31.26 52.39
N ALA A 49 -7.20 -29.94 52.43
CA ALA A 49 -7.31 -29.16 53.66
C ALA A 49 -7.83 -27.77 53.30
N THR A 50 -9.12 -27.57 53.58
CA THR A 50 -9.76 -26.26 53.63
C THR A 50 -9.25 -25.51 54.86
N THR A 51 -9.12 -24.18 54.70
CA THR A 51 -9.34 -23.13 55.72
C THR A 51 -8.10 -22.32 56.19
N THR A 52 -8.30 -21.00 56.11
CA THR A 52 -7.75 -19.87 56.90
C THR A 52 -6.40 -19.23 56.55
N THR A 53 -6.53 -17.99 56.05
CA THR A 53 -5.86 -16.73 56.49
C THR A 53 -4.36 -16.77 56.81
N SER A 54 -3.56 -16.18 55.92
CA SER A 54 -2.33 -15.46 56.30
C SER A 54 -2.15 -14.22 55.42
N THR A 55 -2.15 -13.08 56.10
CA THR A 55 -1.73 -11.76 55.65
C THR A 55 -0.21 -11.75 55.48
N GLY A 56 0.29 -11.33 54.31
CA GLY A 56 1.73 -11.14 54.08
C GLY A 56 2.12 -11.28 52.61
N ASP A 57 2.26 -10.14 51.93
CA ASP A 57 3.02 -9.96 50.69
C ASP A 57 2.68 -10.88 49.49
N LYS A 58 1.40 -11.16 49.28
CA LYS A 58 0.91 -11.70 48.02
C LYS A 58 -0.18 -10.77 47.52
N GLY A 59 0.13 -10.05 46.45
CA GLY A 59 -0.82 -9.16 45.77
C GLY A 59 -2.15 -9.87 45.43
N PRO A 60 -3.19 -9.12 45.03
CA PRO A 60 -4.55 -9.62 44.89
C PRO A 60 -4.61 -10.98 44.18
N ARG A 61 -5.04 -12.03 44.91
CA ARG A 61 -5.10 -13.39 44.36
C ARG A 61 -6.31 -13.49 43.43
N VAL A 62 -6.07 -13.26 42.13
CA VAL A 62 -7.09 -13.37 41.08
C VAL A 62 -7.67 -14.78 41.07
N ASN A 63 -8.99 -14.87 41.25
CA ASN A 63 -9.74 -16.14 41.26
C ASN A 63 -9.65 -16.81 39.88
N LEU A 64 -9.72 -18.15 39.81
CA LEU A 64 -9.70 -18.89 38.55
C LEU A 64 -10.77 -18.39 37.57
N SER A 65 -11.97 -18.06 38.06
CA SER A 65 -13.04 -17.46 37.23
C SER A 65 -12.58 -16.17 36.56
N GLN A 66 -11.99 -15.25 37.34
CA GLN A 66 -11.49 -13.96 36.83
C GLN A 66 -10.36 -14.14 35.81
N ARG A 67 -9.53 -15.18 35.96
CA ARG A 67 -8.49 -15.51 34.97
C ARG A 67 -9.10 -16.00 33.66
N THR A 68 -10.12 -16.85 33.74
CA THR A 68 -10.85 -17.31 32.56
C THR A 68 -11.55 -16.15 31.86
N ASP A 69 -12.19 -15.24 32.60
CA ASP A 69 -12.86 -14.06 32.04
C ASP A 69 -11.87 -13.12 31.34
N LEU A 70 -10.69 -12.88 31.94
CA LEU A 70 -9.61 -12.12 31.32
C LEU A 70 -9.08 -12.79 30.05
N ALA A 71 -8.91 -14.13 30.05
CA ALA A 71 -8.46 -14.87 28.88
C ALA A 71 -9.47 -14.83 27.74
N LEU A 72 -10.77 -14.92 28.04
CA LEU A 72 -11.84 -14.80 27.04
C LEU A 72 -11.92 -13.39 26.45
N LYS A 73 -11.79 -12.36 27.30
CA LYS A 73 -11.74 -10.97 26.84
C LYS A 73 -10.53 -10.70 25.97
N GLU A 74 -9.37 -11.24 26.33
CA GLU A 74 -8.16 -11.09 25.51
C GLU A 74 -8.29 -11.82 24.17
N LEU A 75 -8.94 -13.00 24.16
CA LEU A 75 -9.26 -13.69 22.92
C LEU A 75 -10.16 -12.85 22.00
N GLU A 76 -11.19 -12.20 22.56
CA GLU A 76 -12.07 -11.28 21.81
C GLU A 76 -11.29 -10.06 21.28
N ASN A 77 -10.42 -9.47 22.08
CA ASN A 77 -9.55 -8.36 21.66
C ASN A 77 -8.63 -8.78 20.50
N ILE A 78 -8.04 -9.97 20.57
CA ILE A 78 -7.17 -10.51 19.51
C ILE A 78 -7.99 -10.77 18.24
N GLN A 79 -9.18 -11.37 18.37
CA GLN A 79 -10.06 -11.62 17.23
C GLN A 79 -10.49 -10.32 16.54
N THR A 80 -10.95 -9.33 17.30
CA THR A 80 -11.34 -8.02 16.74
C THR A 80 -10.16 -7.32 16.09
N SER A 81 -8.99 -7.26 16.75
CA SER A 81 -7.74 -6.74 16.18
C SER A 81 -7.37 -7.42 14.86
N LEU A 82 -7.46 -8.76 14.81
CA LEU A 82 -7.18 -9.54 13.61
C LEU A 82 -8.14 -9.19 12.47
N THR A 83 -9.44 -9.04 12.75
CA THR A 83 -10.42 -8.68 11.70
C THR A 83 -10.15 -7.29 11.12
N VAL A 84 -9.79 -6.33 11.96
CA VAL A 84 -9.42 -4.97 11.54
C VAL A 84 -8.15 -5.01 10.70
N PHE A 85 -7.14 -5.74 11.15
CA PHE A 85 -5.89 -5.91 10.42
C PHE A 85 -6.12 -6.56 9.04
N LEU A 86 -6.92 -7.61 8.95
CA LEU A 86 -7.25 -8.28 7.70
C LEU A 86 -8.00 -7.34 6.74
N LYS A 87 -8.99 -6.60 7.24
CA LYS A 87 -9.73 -5.61 6.43
C LYS A 87 -8.80 -4.53 5.89
N GLN A 88 -7.90 -4.02 6.72
CA GLN A 88 -6.92 -3.02 6.32
C GLN A 88 -5.91 -3.58 5.30
N SER A 89 -5.39 -4.79 5.54
CA SER A 89 -4.49 -5.48 4.63
C SER A 89 -5.12 -5.70 3.26
N HIS A 90 -6.38 -6.15 3.22
CA HIS A 90 -7.13 -6.33 1.98
C HIS A 90 -7.33 -5.00 1.25
N ARG A 91 -7.74 -3.94 1.98
CA ARG A 91 -7.88 -2.60 1.40
C ARG A 91 -6.58 -2.09 0.80
N THR A 92 -5.47 -2.22 1.53
CA THR A 92 -4.15 -1.81 1.05
C THR A 92 -3.73 -2.62 -0.17
N LYS A 93 -3.90 -3.95 -0.16
CA LYS A 93 -3.62 -4.82 -1.29
C LYS A 93 -4.42 -4.42 -2.53
N CYS A 94 -5.73 -4.19 -2.40
CA CYS A 94 -6.57 -3.74 -3.50
C CYS A 94 -6.14 -2.37 -4.04
N ASN A 95 -5.81 -1.43 -3.15
CA ASN A 95 -5.33 -0.10 -3.55
C ASN A 95 -4.00 -0.19 -4.32
N LEU A 96 -3.04 -0.97 -3.81
CA LEU A 96 -1.76 -1.17 -4.48
C LEU A 96 -1.92 -1.84 -5.84
N LYS A 97 -2.81 -2.83 -5.96
CA LYS A 97 -3.13 -3.46 -7.25
C LYS A 97 -3.74 -2.46 -8.24
N ALA A 98 -4.70 -1.65 -7.80
CA ALA A 98 -5.32 -0.63 -8.64
C ALA A 98 -4.28 0.41 -9.12
N LYS A 99 -3.39 0.86 -8.21
CA LYS A 99 -2.29 1.76 -8.56
C LYS A 99 -1.29 1.14 -9.54
N LEU A 100 -0.97 -0.14 -9.38
CA LEU A 100 -0.07 -0.85 -10.30
C LEU A 100 -0.70 -0.89 -11.71
N GLU A 101 -1.98 -1.23 -11.81
CA GLU A 101 -2.71 -1.24 -13.09
C GLU A 101 -2.77 0.15 -13.73
N GLU A 102 -3.06 1.18 -12.94
CA GLU A 102 -3.04 2.59 -13.39
C GLU A 102 -1.67 2.99 -13.93
N LEU A 103 -0.60 2.70 -13.20
CA LEU A 103 0.77 3.00 -13.64
C LEU A 103 1.15 2.23 -14.91
N ASN A 104 0.71 0.98 -15.05
CA ASN A 104 0.98 0.19 -16.24
C ASN A 104 0.28 0.77 -17.47
N ILE A 105 -0.98 1.20 -17.32
CA ILE A 105 -1.71 1.89 -18.39
C ILE A 105 -1.02 3.21 -18.74
N GLN A 106 -0.67 4.01 -17.73
CA GLN A 106 0.02 5.29 -17.93
C GLN A 106 1.38 5.11 -18.63
N GLN A 107 2.14 4.09 -18.25
CA GLN A 107 3.40 3.79 -18.90
C GLN A 107 3.20 3.47 -20.38
N SER A 108 2.24 2.59 -20.71
CA SER A 108 1.92 2.24 -22.09
C SER A 108 1.50 3.47 -22.89
N GLU A 109 0.63 4.32 -22.35
CA GLU A 109 0.16 5.54 -23.02
C GLU A 109 1.30 6.53 -23.31
N VAL A 110 2.24 6.69 -22.37
CA VAL A 110 3.42 7.55 -22.54
C VAL A 110 4.38 6.97 -23.58
N GLU A 111 4.60 5.66 -23.56
CA GLU A 111 5.44 4.99 -24.56
C GLU A 111 4.84 5.12 -25.96
N ASP A 112 3.53 4.93 -26.11
CA ASP A 112 2.81 5.10 -27.37
C ASP A 112 2.89 6.56 -27.85
N ALA A 113 2.62 7.53 -26.97
CA ALA A 113 2.72 8.94 -27.30
C ALA A 113 4.14 9.33 -27.74
N ARG A 114 5.17 8.83 -27.06
CA ARG A 114 6.57 9.00 -27.44
C ARG A 114 6.86 8.42 -28.81
N ASN A 115 6.42 7.19 -29.08
CA ASN A 115 6.66 6.52 -30.35
C ASN A 115 5.98 7.25 -31.51
N ILE A 116 4.73 7.69 -31.33
CA ILE A 116 3.99 8.47 -32.33
C ILE A 116 4.67 9.83 -32.57
N PHE A 117 5.14 10.50 -31.52
CA PHE A 117 5.87 11.76 -31.66
C PHE A 117 7.18 11.58 -32.44
N GLN A 118 7.96 10.55 -32.08
CA GLN A 118 9.22 10.23 -32.74
C GLN A 118 8.99 9.96 -34.24
N GLN A 119 7.99 9.14 -34.57
CA GLN A 119 7.63 8.83 -35.95
C GLN A 119 7.19 10.09 -36.71
N THR A 120 6.16 10.78 -36.21
CA THR A 120 5.47 11.84 -36.95
C THR A 120 6.27 13.14 -37.03
N VAL A 121 6.95 13.52 -35.94
CA VAL A 121 7.63 14.83 -35.84
C VAL A 121 9.11 14.72 -36.13
N VAL A 122 9.79 13.68 -35.62
CA VAL A 122 11.25 13.56 -35.73
C VAL A 122 11.68 12.82 -36.98
N VAL A 123 10.98 11.78 -37.40
CA VAL A 123 11.33 11.02 -38.62
C VAL A 123 10.66 11.61 -39.85
N GLU A 124 9.33 11.72 -39.84
CA GLU A 124 8.54 12.18 -41.00
C GLU A 124 8.43 13.71 -41.09
N GLY A 125 8.66 14.41 -39.98
CA GLY A 125 8.51 15.85 -39.89
C GLY A 125 9.75 16.65 -40.32
N VAL A 126 10.91 16.01 -40.50
CA VAL A 126 12.14 16.67 -40.91
C VAL A 126 12.12 16.98 -42.40
N ASP A 127 12.46 18.21 -42.75
CA ASP A 127 12.65 18.59 -44.15
C ASP A 127 13.94 17.95 -44.70
N PRO A 128 13.88 17.13 -45.76
CA PRO A 128 15.03 16.41 -46.29
C PRO A 128 16.17 17.32 -46.75
N LEU A 129 15.87 18.56 -47.16
CA LEU A 129 16.88 19.50 -47.65
C LEU A 129 17.61 20.21 -46.51
N THR A 130 16.88 20.68 -45.49
CA THR A 130 17.45 21.48 -44.39
C THR A 130 17.80 20.66 -43.16
N GLN A 131 17.35 19.40 -43.08
CA GLN A 131 17.51 18.51 -41.91
C GLN A 131 17.01 19.13 -40.60
N ARG A 132 16.08 20.09 -40.71
CA ARG A 132 15.42 20.75 -39.58
C ARG A 132 13.95 20.39 -39.57
N ILE A 133 13.36 20.39 -38.38
CA ILE A 133 11.92 20.19 -38.21
C ILE A 133 11.25 21.57 -38.38
N PRO A 134 10.38 21.75 -39.39
CA PRO A 134 9.61 22.98 -39.54
C PRO A 134 8.68 23.20 -38.34
N ALA A 135 8.56 24.44 -37.89
CA ALA A 135 7.74 24.78 -36.72
C ALA A 135 6.27 24.39 -36.93
N GLU A 136 5.76 24.51 -38.15
CA GLU A 136 4.37 24.19 -38.51
C GLU A 136 4.04 22.72 -38.27
N LYS A 137 5.01 21.80 -38.49
CA LYS A 137 4.80 20.37 -38.26
C LYS A 137 4.63 20.06 -36.77
N PHE A 138 5.45 20.69 -35.93
CA PHE A 138 5.36 20.56 -34.49
C PHE A 138 4.07 21.18 -33.94
N ILE A 139 3.73 22.41 -34.38
CA ILE A 139 2.52 23.12 -33.95
C ILE A 139 1.28 22.29 -34.31
N ARG A 140 1.18 21.79 -35.53
CA ARG A 140 0.04 20.96 -35.97
C ARG A 140 -0.09 19.67 -35.14
N TYR A 141 1.03 19.03 -34.80
CA TYR A 141 1.00 17.87 -33.91
C TYR A 141 0.45 18.23 -32.52
N MET A 142 0.92 19.35 -31.95
CA MET A 142 0.46 19.82 -30.64
C MET A 142 -1.02 20.18 -30.64
N GLU A 143 -1.53 20.81 -31.70
CA GLU A 143 -2.96 21.11 -31.85
C GLU A 143 -3.82 19.84 -31.90
N GLU A 144 -3.39 18.83 -32.66
CA GLU A 144 -4.09 17.54 -32.72
C GLU A 144 -4.05 16.81 -31.37
N TRP A 145 -2.89 16.83 -30.70
CA TRP A 145 -2.73 16.24 -29.38
C TRP A 145 -3.66 16.91 -28.35
N LEU A 146 -3.75 18.24 -28.37
CA LEU A 146 -4.65 19.00 -27.50
C LEU A 146 -6.12 18.66 -27.77
N ARG A 147 -6.52 18.60 -29.05
CA ARG A 147 -7.88 18.20 -29.45
C ARG A 147 -8.24 16.79 -28.95
N SER A 148 -7.31 15.85 -29.11
CA SER A 148 -7.50 14.47 -28.62
C SER A 148 -7.63 14.41 -27.09
N ALA A 149 -6.84 15.21 -26.37
CA ALA A 149 -6.93 15.33 -24.92
C ALA A 149 -8.31 15.88 -24.48
N GLU A 150 -8.81 16.93 -25.14
CA GLU A 150 -10.14 17.51 -24.86
C GLU A 150 -11.26 16.48 -25.07
N LEU A 151 -11.21 15.72 -26.19
CA LEU A 151 -12.19 14.68 -26.47
C LEU A 151 -12.16 13.56 -25.42
N THR A 152 -10.95 13.21 -24.95
CA THR A 152 -10.77 12.21 -23.91
C THR A 152 -11.32 12.69 -22.56
N ILE A 153 -11.06 13.94 -22.19
CA ILE A 153 -11.62 14.57 -20.98
C ILE A 153 -13.15 14.52 -21.02
N GLU A 154 -13.76 14.91 -22.14
CA GLU A 154 -15.21 14.93 -22.28
C GLU A 154 -15.81 13.51 -22.20
N LYS A 155 -15.16 12.52 -22.84
CA LYS A 155 -15.54 11.11 -22.72
C LYS A 155 -15.49 10.62 -21.28
N MET A 156 -14.43 10.95 -20.53
CA MET A 156 -14.30 10.56 -19.12
C MET A 156 -15.34 11.25 -18.24
N ARG A 157 -15.65 12.52 -18.51
CA ARG A 157 -16.71 13.27 -17.83
C ARG A 157 -18.07 12.58 -17.99
N LEU A 158 -18.44 12.21 -19.22
CA LEU A 158 -19.69 11.50 -19.51
C LEU A 158 -19.76 10.14 -18.80
N LYS A 159 -18.71 9.32 -18.89
CA LYS A 159 -18.63 8.04 -18.17
C LYS A 159 -18.80 8.22 -16.66
N THR A 160 -18.16 9.24 -16.10
CA THR A 160 -18.25 9.56 -14.67
C THR A 160 -19.68 9.93 -14.28
N CYS A 161 -20.36 10.77 -15.08
CA CYS A 161 -21.77 11.09 -14.85
C CYS A 161 -22.67 9.85 -14.90
N THR A 162 -22.48 8.97 -15.89
CA THR A 162 -23.25 7.71 -16.00
C THR A 162 -23.04 6.81 -14.78
N LEU A 163 -21.78 6.61 -14.36
CA LEU A 163 -21.47 5.77 -13.20
C LEU A 163 -22.08 6.33 -11.91
N LYS A 164 -22.02 7.66 -11.71
CA LYS A 164 -22.66 8.32 -10.56
C LYS A 164 -24.18 8.11 -10.56
N ALA A 165 -24.83 8.22 -11.72
CA ALA A 165 -26.26 7.97 -11.84
C ALA A 165 -26.63 6.51 -11.54
N MET A 166 -25.87 5.55 -12.06
CA MET A 166 -26.06 4.13 -11.78
C MET A 166 -25.85 3.79 -10.30
N TYR A 167 -24.78 4.33 -9.70
CA TYR A 167 -24.50 4.18 -8.27
C TYR A 167 -25.63 4.72 -7.42
N SER A 168 -26.10 5.94 -7.72
CA SER A 168 -27.23 6.55 -7.01
C SER A 168 -28.47 5.66 -7.11
N LYS A 169 -28.82 5.19 -8.31
CA LYS A 169 -29.96 4.29 -8.50
C LYS A 169 -29.83 3.00 -7.68
N LEU A 170 -28.67 2.35 -7.73
CA LEU A 170 -28.42 1.11 -7.01
C LEU A 170 -28.46 1.31 -5.49
N SER A 171 -27.89 2.42 -5.01
CA SER A 171 -27.94 2.80 -3.60
C SER A 171 -29.39 2.99 -3.13
N HIS A 172 -30.22 3.71 -3.89
CA HIS A 172 -31.63 3.87 -3.55
C HIS A 172 -32.39 2.53 -3.57
N GLN A 173 -32.10 1.65 -4.53
CA GLN A 173 -32.70 0.31 -4.57
C GLN A 173 -32.31 -0.54 -3.36
N LEU A 174 -31.05 -0.44 -2.90
CA LEU A 174 -30.57 -1.15 -1.73
C LEU A 174 -31.29 -0.66 -0.48
N ILE A 175 -31.40 0.65 -0.28
CA ILE A 175 -32.14 1.26 0.82
C ILE A 175 -33.61 0.81 0.81
N GLN A 176 -34.27 0.89 -0.35
CA GLN A 176 -35.66 0.44 -0.47
C GLN A 176 -35.83 -1.05 -0.12
N LYS A 177 -34.88 -1.90 -0.51
CA LYS A 177 -34.93 -3.32 -0.13
C LYS A 177 -34.71 -3.54 1.36
N GLU A 178 -33.78 -2.81 1.98
CA GLU A 178 -33.60 -2.85 3.44
C GLU A 178 -34.85 -2.38 4.21
N GLU A 179 -35.57 -1.40 3.66
CA GLU A 179 -36.82 -0.89 4.25
C GLU A 179 -38.03 -1.82 4.02
N LEU A 180 -38.03 -2.58 2.92
CA LEU A 180 -39.14 -3.47 2.54
C LEU A 180 -38.98 -4.91 3.03
N GLY A 181 -37.79 -5.31 3.49
CA GLY A 181 -37.49 -6.66 4.01
C GLY A 181 -36.94 -7.61 2.96
#